data_AF-A0A969EGS9-F1
#
_entry.id   AF-A0A969EGS9-F1
#
_cell.length_a   1.000
_cell.length_b   1.000
_cell.length_c   1.000
_cell.angle_alpha   90.00
_cell.angle_beta   90.00
_cell.angle_gamma   90.00
#
_symmetry.space_group_name_H-M   'P 1'
#
loop_
_entity.id
_entity.type
_entity.pdbx_description
1 polymer ?
#
loop_
_entity_poly.entity_id
_entity_poly.type
_entity_poly.pdbx_seq_one_letter_code
_entity_poly.pdbx_strand_id
1 'polypeptide(L)'
;MIFKIARDRNFPEESVFSLIRNPQPISSLGALTTSKKFEYLISCIDLLLADKKVFDSEIRFCQNIAIKLGFNKNVVDFLVSNHEKGIETLKSRVFAEYA
;
A
#
# COMPACT_ATOMS: atom_id res chain seq x y z
N MET A 1 4.16 14.25 -5.57
CA MET A 1 3.50 12.98 -5.92
C MET A 1 2.29 12.68 -5.04
N ILE A 2 2.41 12.74 -3.71
CA ILE A 2 1.30 12.51 -2.76
C ILE A 2 0.08 13.40 -3.04
N PHE A 3 0.26 14.70 -3.30
CA PHE A 3 -0.85 15.61 -3.63
C PHE A 3 -1.61 15.24 -4.92
N LYS A 4 -0.92 14.64 -5.90
CA LYS A 4 -1.55 14.19 -7.15
C LYS A 4 -2.48 13.00 -6.90
N ILE A 5 -2.03 12.03 -6.10
CA ILE A 5 -2.82 10.86 -5.68
C ILE A 5 -4.01 11.32 -4.81
N ALA A 6 -3.79 12.28 -3.91
CA ALA A 6 -4.86 12.83 -3.08
C ALA A 6 -5.94 13.51 -3.91
N ARG A 7 -5.56 14.32 -4.91
CA ARG A 7 -6.50 14.97 -5.82
C ARG A 7 -7.32 13.97 -6.63
N ASP A 8 -6.68 12.91 -7.13
CA ASP A 8 -7.35 11.83 -7.86
C ASP A 8 -8.41 11.11 -7.00
N ARG A 9 -8.13 10.97 -5.70
CA ARG A 9 -9.03 10.38 -4.70
C ARG A 9 -9.99 11.39 -4.04
N ASN A 10 -10.13 12.61 -4.58
CA ASN A 10 -10.95 13.70 -4.01
C ASN A 10 -10.64 14.02 -2.54
N PHE A 11 -9.38 13.90 -2.13
CA PHE A 11 -8.94 14.16 -0.77
C PHE A 11 -8.36 15.60 -0.65
N PRO A 12 -8.77 16.42 0.34
CA PRO A 12 -8.37 17.83 0.42
C PRO A 12 -6.87 18.04 0.62
N GLU A 13 -6.26 18.92 -0.16
CA GLU A 13 -4.82 19.20 -0.11
C GLU A 13 -4.38 19.78 1.25
N GLU A 14 -5.22 20.59 1.91
CA GLU A 14 -4.96 21.13 3.26
C GLU A 14 -4.89 20.03 4.33
N SER A 15 -5.76 19.01 4.21
CA SER A 15 -5.75 17.85 5.09
C SER A 15 -4.49 17.01 4.88
N VAL A 16 -4.07 16.82 3.62
CA VAL A 16 -2.79 16.15 3.30
C VAL A 16 -1.63 16.91 3.93
N PHE A 17 -1.58 18.23 3.74
CA PHE A 17 -0.50 19.06 4.24
C PHE A 17 -0.41 18.99 5.77
N SER A 18 -1.54 19.02 6.45
CA SER A 18 -1.62 18.91 7.91
C SER A 18 -1.12 17.55 8.41
N LEU A 19 -1.46 16.46 7.72
CA LEU A 19 -1.00 15.11 8.05
C LEU A 19 0.50 14.89 7.78
N ILE A 20 1.04 15.49 6.72
CA ILE A 20 2.48 15.46 6.43
C ILE A 20 3.25 16.22 7.52
N ARG A 21 2.73 17.38 7.94
CA ARG A 21 3.37 18.24 8.94
C ARG A 21 3.30 17.64 10.35
N ASN A 22 2.15 17.04 10.70
CA ASN A 22 1.90 16.40 11.99
C ASN A 22 1.43 14.95 11.76
N PRO A 23 2.36 14.00 11.54
CA PRO A 23 2.00 12.61 11.36
C PRO A 23 1.37 12.06 12.63
N GLN A 24 0.19 11.47 12.50
CA GLN A 24 -0.47 10.79 13.60
C GLN A 24 0.02 9.34 13.69
N PRO A 25 0.18 8.79 14.90
CA PRO A 25 0.52 7.39 15.05
C PRO A 25 -0.57 6.52 14.43
N ILE A 26 -0.16 5.66 13.51
CA ILE A 26 -1.01 4.57 13.05
C ILE A 26 -1.19 3.64 14.25
N SER A 27 -2.44 3.55 14.73
CA SER A 27 -2.82 2.64 15.81
C SER A 27 -2.66 1.17 15.37
N SER A 28 -3.21 0.20 16.10
CA SER A 28 -3.03 -1.21 15.72
C SER A 28 -3.55 -1.52 14.31
N LEU A 29 -2.64 -1.81 13.37
CA LEU A 29 -2.93 -2.34 12.03
C LEU A 29 -3.64 -3.70 12.08
N GLY A 30 -3.63 -4.37 13.24
CA GLY A 30 -4.29 -5.64 13.47
C GLY A 30 -5.82 -5.56 13.51
N ALA A 31 -6.41 -4.40 13.84
CA ALA A 31 -7.87 -4.23 13.93
C ALA A 31 -8.56 -4.01 12.58
N LEU A 32 -7.79 -3.91 11.49
CA LEU A 32 -8.32 -3.77 10.14
C LEU A 32 -8.82 -5.10 9.59
N THR A 33 -9.93 -5.09 8.84
CA THR A 33 -10.37 -6.26 8.07
C THR A 33 -9.34 -6.61 7.01
N THR A 34 -9.25 -7.88 6.62
CA THR A 34 -8.29 -8.36 5.60
C THR A 34 -8.40 -7.59 4.29
N SER A 35 -9.62 -7.19 3.88
CA SER A 35 -9.86 -6.28 2.75
C SER A 35 -9.18 -4.92 2.93
N LYS A 36 -9.35 -4.26 4.08
CA LYS A 36 -8.71 -2.96 4.35
C LYS A 36 -7.19 -3.07 4.43
N LYS A 37 -6.68 -4.18 4.97
CA LYS A 37 -5.23 -4.45 5.01
C LYS A 37 -4.65 -4.56 3.59
N PHE A 38 -5.36 -5.25 2.69
CA PHE A 38 -4.98 -5.34 1.28
C PHE A 38 -4.99 -3.99 0.57
N GLU A 39 -6.05 -3.20 0.75
CA GLU A 39 -6.17 -1.85 0.17
C GLU A 39 -5.04 -0.92 0.63
N TYR A 40 -4.64 -1.03 1.91
CA TYR A 40 -3.48 -0.32 2.45
C TYR A 40 -2.19 -0.74 1.75
N LEU A 41 -1.97 -2.05 1.61
CA LEU A 41 -0.77 -2.58 0.99
C LEU A 41 -0.66 -2.16 -0.49
N ILE A 42 -1.76 -2.23 -1.24
CA ILE A 42 -1.83 -1.74 -2.62
C ILE A 42 -1.54 -0.24 -2.68
N SER A 43 -2.13 0.56 -1.80
CA SER A 43 -1.87 2.01 -1.78
C SER A 43 -0.39 2.34 -1.52
N CYS A 44 0.32 1.53 -0.71
CA CYS A 44 1.77 1.67 -0.54
C CYS A 44 2.54 1.33 -1.82
N ILE A 45 2.11 0.28 -2.55
CA ILE A 45 2.74 -0.15 -3.80
C ILE A 45 2.50 0.86 -4.92
N ASP A 46 1.30 1.41 -5.04
CA ASP A 46 0.97 2.47 -6.00
C ASP A 46 1.89 3.69 -5.80
N LEU A 47 2.17 4.02 -4.54
CA LEU A 47 3.04 5.14 -4.19
C LEU A 47 4.51 4.86 -4.54
N LEU A 48 4.96 3.62 -4.35
CA LEU A 48 6.29 3.16 -4.75
C LEU A 48 6.44 3.14 -6.29
N LEU A 49 5.41 2.72 -7.02
CA LEU A 49 5.46 2.66 -8.49
C LEU A 49 5.35 4.02 -9.16
N ALA A 50 4.77 5.02 -8.50
CA ALA A 50 4.56 6.32 -9.10
C ALA A 50 5.87 7.12 -9.33
N ASP A 51 6.98 6.79 -8.65
CA ASP A 51 8.30 7.43 -8.88
C ASP A 51 9.04 6.86 -10.12
N LYS A 52 8.45 5.88 -10.83
CA LYS A 52 9.01 5.16 -12.00
C LYS A 52 10.35 4.45 -11.79
N LYS A 53 10.96 4.56 -10.60
CA LYS A 53 12.15 3.83 -10.16
C LYS A 53 11.84 3.16 -8.84
N VAL A 54 11.82 1.84 -8.85
CA VAL A 54 11.66 1.04 -7.64
C VAL A 54 13.03 0.63 -7.14
N PHE A 55 13.35 0.97 -5.90
CA PHE A 55 14.60 0.54 -5.26
C PHE A 55 14.36 -0.68 -4.34
N ASP A 56 15.37 -1.55 -4.19
CA ASP A 56 15.32 -2.68 -3.26
C ASP A 56 14.99 -2.27 -1.81
N SER A 57 15.43 -1.08 -1.39
CA SER A 57 15.11 -0.53 -0.07
C SER A 57 13.61 -0.26 0.11
N GLU A 58 12.92 0.15 -0.95
CA GLU A 58 11.49 0.43 -0.94
C GLU A 58 10.67 -0.85 -0.97
N ILE A 59 11.09 -1.83 -1.77
CA ILE A 59 10.49 -3.18 -1.74
C ILE A 59 10.60 -3.76 -0.34
N ARG A 60 11.80 -3.71 0.27
CA ARG A 60 12.01 -4.21 1.64
C ARG A 60 11.16 -3.46 2.67
N PHE A 61 10.93 -2.16 2.48
CA PHE A 61 10.03 -1.38 3.32
C PHE A 61 8.57 -1.86 3.19
N CYS A 62 8.07 -2.04 1.96
CA CYS A 62 6.74 -2.59 1.71
C CYS A 62 6.59 -4.02 2.25
N GLN A 63 7.63 -4.86 2.15
CA GLN A 63 7.64 -6.21 2.74
C GLN A 63 7.47 -6.17 4.26
N ASN A 64 8.14 -5.23 4.93
CA ASN A 64 7.96 -5.03 6.37
C ASN A 64 6.53 -4.57 6.72
N ILE A 65 5.91 -3.75 5.88
CA ILE A 65 4.51 -3.36 6.04
C ILE A 65 3.58 -4.56 5.84
N ALA A 66 3.81 -5.38 4.81
CA ALA A 66 3.04 -6.60 4.55
C ALA A 66 3.04 -7.54 5.76
N ILE A 67 4.23 -7.78 6.36
CA ILE A 67 4.36 -8.59 7.58
C ILE A 67 3.56 -7.98 8.73
N LYS A 68 3.62 -6.66 8.94
CA LYS A 68 2.86 -5.96 10.00
C LYS A 68 1.34 -6.03 9.79
N LEU A 69 0.89 -6.10 8.55
CA LEU A 69 -0.52 -6.29 8.19
C LEU A 69 -0.97 -7.75 8.35
N GLY A 70 -0.03 -8.69 8.40
CA GLY A 70 -0.28 -10.14 8.53
C GLY A 70 -0.20 -10.91 7.21
N PHE A 71 0.39 -10.32 6.17
CA PHE A 71 0.64 -11.00 4.89
C PHE A 71 2.06 -11.56 4.82
N ASN A 72 2.25 -12.55 3.96
CA ASN A 72 3.58 -13.04 3.63
C ASN A 72 4.40 -11.96 2.90
N LYS A 73 5.69 -11.80 3.24
CA LYS A 73 6.60 -10.83 2.58
C LYS A 73 6.62 -10.97 1.04
N ASN A 74 6.49 -12.19 0.51
CA ASN A 74 6.53 -12.48 -0.92
C ASN A 74 5.33 -11.87 -1.69
N VAL A 75 4.28 -11.45 -0.97
CA VAL A 75 3.12 -10.78 -1.56
C VAL A 75 3.53 -9.49 -2.29
N VAL A 76 4.56 -8.80 -1.78
CA VAL A 76 4.99 -7.51 -2.33
C VAL A 76 5.64 -7.71 -3.70
N ASP A 77 6.53 -8.70 -3.82
CA ASP A 77 7.15 -9.08 -5.09
C ASP A 77 6.10 -9.50 -6.13
N PHE A 78 5.09 -10.26 -5.69
CA PHE A 78 3.94 -10.63 -6.53
C PHE A 78 3.16 -9.40 -7.01
N LEU A 79 2.80 -8.49 -6.09
CA LEU A 79 1.99 -7.31 -6.40
C LEU A 79 2.73 -6.32 -7.31
N VAL A 80 4.02 -6.07 -7.08
CA VAL A 80 4.87 -5.22 -7.95
C VAL A 80 4.96 -5.82 -9.35
N SER A 81 5.20 -7.13 -9.46
CA SER A 81 5.33 -7.83 -10.75
C SER A 81 4.02 -7.96 -11.52
N ASN A 82 2.86 -7.83 -10.85
CA ASN A 82 1.54 -8.02 -11.45
C ASN A 82 0.67 -6.75 -11.37
N HIS A 83 1.26 -5.57 -11.13
CA HIS A 83 0.51 -4.33 -10.90
C HIS A 83 -0.36 -3.88 -12.09
N GLU A 84 -0.06 -4.36 -13.29
CA GLU A 84 -0.85 -4.14 -14.52
C GLU A 84 -2.18 -4.91 -14.55
N LYS A 85 -2.35 -5.90 -13.66
CA LYS A 85 -3.57 -6.71 -13.56
C LYS A 85 -4.62 -6.01 -12.72
N GLY A 86 -5.89 -6.30 -13.00
CA GLY A 86 -7.01 -5.75 -12.23
C GLY A 86 -6.90 -6.04 -10.73
N ILE A 87 -7.21 -5.03 -9.91
CA ILE A 87 -7.13 -5.08 -8.45
C ILE A 87 -7.94 -6.27 -7.88
N GLU A 88 -9.08 -6.61 -8.46
CA GLU A 88 -9.90 -7.74 -8.03
C GLU A 88 -9.21 -9.10 -8.23
N THR A 89 -8.48 -9.27 -9.33
CA THR A 89 -7.70 -10.48 -9.62
C THR A 89 -6.54 -10.59 -8.64
N LEU A 90 -5.85 -9.48 -8.36
CA LEU A 90 -4.77 -9.44 -7.39
C LEU A 90 -5.28 -9.77 -5.98
N LYS A 91 -6.39 -9.17 -5.57
CA LYS A 91 -7.00 -9.38 -4.25
C LYS A 91 -7.36 -10.84 -4.02
N SER A 92 -8.02 -11.47 -4.98
CA SER A 92 -8.41 -12.88 -4.91
C SER A 92 -7.20 -13.79 -4.75
N ARG A 93 -6.12 -13.52 -5.49
CA ARG A 93 -4.89 -14.34 -5.44
C ARG A 93 -4.10 -14.13 -4.16
N VAL A 94 -4.02 -12.89 -3.68
CA VAL A 94 -3.37 -12.56 -2.40
C VAL A 94 -4.09 -13.25 -1.25
N PHE A 95 -5.42 -13.28 -1.25
CA PHE A 95 -6.17 -13.96 -0.19
C PHE A 95 -6.14 -15.48 -0.26
N ALA A 96 -5.90 -16.05 -1.45
CA ALA A 96 -5.77 -17.49 -1.62
C ALA A 96 -4.36 -18.01 -1.25
N GLU A 97 -3.31 -17.25 -1.56
CA GLU A 97 -1.91 -17.75 -1.51
C GLU A 97 -1.03 -17.04 -0.46
N TYR A 98 -1.43 -15.86 0.04
CA TYR A 98 -0.55 -14.99 0.84
C TYR A 98 -1.17 -14.40 2.12
N ALA A 99 -2.43 -14.75 2.45
CA ALA A 99 -3.17 -14.28 3.63
C ALA A 99 -3.26 -15.32 4.76
#